data_AF-A0A0M4CZ18-F1
#
_entry.id   AF-A0A0M4CZ18-F1
#
_cell.length_a   1.000
_cell.length_b   1.000
_cell.length_c   1.000
_cell.angle_alpha   90.00
_cell.angle_beta   90.00
_cell.angle_gamma   90.00
#
_symmetry.space_group_name_H-M   'P 1'
#
loop_
_entity.id
_entity.type
_entity.pdbx_description
1 polymer ?
#
loop_
_entity_poly.entity_id
_entity_poly.type
_entity_poly.pdbx_seq_one_letter_code
_entity_poly.pdbx_strand_id
1 'polypeptide(L)' 'MNIVLHGVFRTRQEFFDLLGRAAWGVERPAPTNLDGMVDLLRETGVTRISVRGQWLIPANDAERIEEVCDDFGVDLRLEV' A
#
# COMPACT_ATOMS: atom_id res chain seq x y z
N MET A 1 7.61 -10.73 0.46
CA MET A 1 8.39 -9.59 1.00
C MET A 1 7.54 -8.83 2.00
N ASN A 2 8.12 -8.35 3.11
CA ASN A 2 7.37 -7.62 4.14
C ASN A 2 7.77 -6.15 4.14
N ILE A 3 6.78 -5.27 4.06
CA ILE A 3 6.98 -3.81 4.06
C ILE A 3 6.41 -3.23 5.35
N VAL A 4 7.13 -2.25 5.92
CA VAL A 4 6.63 -1.42 7.03
C VAL A 4 6.60 0.03 6.59
N LEU A 5 5.41 0.64 6.63
CA LEU A 5 5.19 2.03 6.26
C LEU A 5 4.93 2.85 7.52
N HIS A 6 5.67 3.93 7.72
CA HIS A 6 5.50 4.84 8.85
C HIS A 6 4.97 6.19 8.37
N GLY A 7 3.86 6.67 8.92
CA GLY A 7 3.34 7.98 8.55
C GLY A 7 1.91 8.29 8.96
N VAL A 8 1.40 9.39 8.42
CA VAL A 8 -0.01 9.80 8.48
C VAL A 8 -0.55 9.72 7.05
N PHE A 9 -1.56 8.88 6.85
CA PHE A 9 -2.14 8.60 5.53
C PHE A 9 -3.56 9.15 5.49
N ARG A 10 -3.76 10.26 4.79
CA ARG A 10 -5.05 10.93 4.60
C ARG A 10 -5.67 10.64 3.24
N THR A 11 -4.84 10.27 2.28
CA THR A 11 -5.27 9.87 0.94
C THR A 11 -4.63 8.56 0.54
N ARG A 12 -5.28 7.84 -0.39
CA ARG A 12 -4.66 6.65 -1.00
C ARG A 12 -3.33 6.95 -1.70
N GLN A 13 -3.15 8.16 -2.24
CA GLN A 13 -1.92 8.52 -2.95
C GLN A 13 -0.73 8.60 -1.98
N GLU A 14 -0.90 9.15 -0.78
CA GLU A 14 0.17 9.15 0.24
C GLU A 14 0.59 7.73 0.62
N PHE A 15 -0.36 6.78 0.66
CA PHE A 15 -0.07 5.37 0.86
C PHE A 15 0.68 4.76 -0.33
N PHE A 16 0.21 5.00 -1.56
CA PHE A 16 0.86 4.49 -2.77
C PHE A 16 2.28 5.05 -2.94
N ASP A 17 2.50 6.32 -2.62
CA ASP A 17 3.82 6.96 -2.71
C ASP A 17 4.85 6.27 -1.80
N LEU A 18 4.46 5.97 -0.57
CA LEU A 18 5.30 5.28 0.40
C LEU A 18 5.47 3.79 0.05
N LEU A 19 4.40 3.12 -0.39
CA LEU A 19 4.45 1.73 -0.84
C LEU A 19 5.37 1.57 -2.06
N GLY A 20 5.21 2.43 -3.07
CA GLY A 20 6.02 2.47 -4.29
C GLY A 20 7.50 2.63 -3.97
N ARG A 21 7.83 3.61 -3.11
CA ARG A 21 9.22 3.81 -2.67
C ARG A 21 9.78 2.61 -1.91
N ALA A 22 8.98 1.96 -1.07
CA ALA A 22 9.42 0.81 -0.29
C ALA A 22 9.61 -0.45 -1.16
N ALA A 23 8.77 -0.66 -2.16
CA ALA A 23 8.76 -1.88 -2.97
C ALA A 23 9.64 -1.78 -4.21
N TRP A 24 9.67 -0.62 -4.89
CA TRP A 24 10.44 -0.40 -6.12
C TRP A 24 11.65 0.54 -5.96
N GLY A 25 11.80 1.21 -4.82
CA GLY A 25 12.80 2.26 -4.65
C GLY A 25 12.38 3.59 -5.31
N VAL A 26 13.34 4.50 -5.47
CA VAL A 26 13.08 5.88 -5.98
C VAL A 26 13.15 6.00 -7.51
N GLU A 27 13.62 4.96 -8.19
CA GLU A 27 13.84 4.99 -9.65
C GLU A 27 12.56 4.77 -10.46
N ARG A 28 11.55 4.13 -9.87
CA ARG A 28 10.25 3.93 -10.47
C ARG A 28 9.20 4.82 -9.81
N PRO A 29 8.24 5.36 -10.59
CA PRO A 29 7.14 6.13 -10.02
C PRO A 29 6.26 5.24 -9.15
N ALA A 30 5.66 5.84 -8.13
CA ALA A 30 4.67 5.17 -7.32
C ALA A 30 3.38 4.90 -8.11
N PRO A 31 2.56 3.91 -7.69
CA PRO A 31 1.22 3.72 -8.22
C PRO A 31 0.38 4.99 -8.10
N THR A 32 -0.47 5.25 -9.09
CA THR A 32 -1.42 6.39 -9.09
C THR A 32 -2.88 5.94 -9.00
N ASN A 33 -3.11 4.62 -9.07
CA ASN A 33 -4.41 3.97 -9.01
C ASN A 33 -4.27 2.52 -8.50
N LEU A 34 -5.39 1.81 -8.37
CA LEU A 34 -5.43 0.43 -7.87
C LEU A 34 -4.76 -0.56 -8.84
N ASP A 35 -4.90 -0.37 -10.15
CA ASP A 35 -4.24 -1.24 -11.14
C ASP A 35 -2.71 -1.17 -11.00
N GLY A 36 -2.16 0.03 -10.80
CA GLY A 36 -0.74 0.21 -10.53
C GLY A 36 -0.30 -0.40 -9.20
N MET A 37 -1.19 -0.44 -8.20
CA MET A 37 -0.93 -1.17 -6.95
C MET A 37 -0.90 -2.68 -7.20
N VAL A 38 -1.83 -3.21 -8.00
CA VAL A 38 -1.85 -4.62 -8.41
C VAL A 38 -0.55 -5.01 -9.12
N ASP A 39 -0.10 -4.20 -10.08
CA ASP A 39 1.15 -4.43 -10.80
C ASP A 39 2.34 -4.45 -9.83
N LEU A 40 2.39 -3.49 -8.89
CA LEU A 40 3.41 -3.47 -7.84
C LEU A 40 3.42 -4.75 -7.01
N LEU A 41 2.26 -5.18 -6.49
CA LEU A 41 2.18 -6.38 -5.65
C LEU A 41 2.63 -7.63 -6.40
N ARG A 42 2.22 -7.78 -7.67
CA ARG A 42 2.60 -8.90 -8.53
C ARG A 42 4.08 -8.93 -8.83
N GLU A 43 4.66 -7.79 -9.20
CA GLU A 43 6.08 -7.71 -9.59
C GLU A 43 7.03 -7.88 -8.42
N THR A 44 6.64 -7.41 -7.24
CA THR A 44 7.54 -7.35 -6.07
C THR A 44 7.38 -8.52 -5.11
N GLY A 45 6.30 -9.30 -5.25
CA GLY A 45 6.02 -10.43 -4.36
C GLY A 45 5.85 -9.99 -2.89
N VAL A 46 5.27 -8.80 -2.68
CA VAL A 46 4.87 -8.36 -1.34
C VAL A 46 3.83 -9.33 -0.78
N THR A 47 4.01 -9.70 0.49
CA THR A 47 3.16 -10.68 1.20
C THR A 47 2.55 -10.07 2.47
N ARG A 48 3.10 -8.97 2.96
CA ARG A 48 2.59 -8.24 4.13
C ARG A 48 2.96 -6.76 4.05
N ILE A 49 2.03 -5.90 4.43
CA ILE A 49 2.22 -4.45 4.58
C ILE A 49 1.77 -4.06 5.98
N SER A 50 2.69 -3.58 6.81
CA SER A 50 2.38 -3.06 8.16
C SER A 50 2.41 -1.54 8.13
N VAL A 51 1.29 -0.90 8.45
CA VAL A 51 1.16 0.55 8.51
C VAL A 51 1.22 1.00 9.96
N ARG A 52 2.23 1.79 10.31
CA ARG A 52 2.47 2.34 11.65
C ARG A 52 2.23 3.84 11.66
N GLY A 53 1.30 4.30 12.50
CA GLY A 53 0.96 5.72 12.63
C GLY A 53 -0.54 5.96 12.45
N GLN A 54 -0.93 6.96 11.67
CA GLN A 54 -2.35 7.31 11.53
C GLN A 54 -2.90 6.90 10.16
N TRP A 55 -3.94 6.08 10.18
CA TRP A 55 -4.74 5.74 9.01
C TRP A 55 -6.01 6.59 8.99
N LEU A 56 -6.03 7.60 8.13
CA LEU A 56 -7.12 8.57 7.95
C LEU A 56 -7.66 8.55 6.50
N ILE A 57 -7.33 7.52 5.72
CA ILE A 57 -7.84 7.32 4.37
C ILE A 57 -9.37 7.14 4.45
N PRO A 58 -10.17 7.82 3.61
CA PRO A 58 -11.62 7.66 3.60
C PRO A 58 -12.03 6.19 3.41
N ALA A 59 -13.08 5.75 4.09
CA ALA A 59 -13.50 4.35 4.13
C ALA A 59 -13.63 3.69 2.74
N ASN A 60 -14.22 4.38 1.76
CA ASN A 60 -14.36 3.86 0.40
C ASN A 60 -13.00 3.55 -0.28
N ASP A 61 -12.00 4.42 -0.08
CA ASP A 61 -10.66 4.17 -0.62
C ASP A 61 -9.91 3.10 0.19
N ALA A 62 -10.12 3.06 1.52
CA ALA A 62 -9.53 2.04 2.38
C ALA A 62 -10.05 0.63 2.03
N GLU A 63 -11.37 0.47 1.89
CA GLU A 63 -12.02 -0.78 1.47
C GLU A 63 -11.45 -1.31 0.16
N ARG A 64 -11.26 -0.43 -0.84
CA ARG A 64 -10.67 -0.84 -2.13
C ARG A 64 -9.20 -1.25 -2.02
N ILE A 65 -8.43 -0.62 -1.14
CA ILE A 65 -7.03 -1.02 -0.87
C ILE A 65 -7.01 -2.39 -0.19
N GLU A 66 -7.90 -2.62 0.77
CA GLU A 66 -8.08 -3.89 1.47
C GLU A 66 -8.51 -5.01 0.50
N GLU A 67 -9.50 -4.77 -0.35
CA GLU A 67 -9.95 -5.71 -1.40
C GLU A 67 -8.77 -6.13 -2.30
N VAL A 68 -7.97 -5.18 -2.77
CA VAL A 68 -6.78 -5.49 -3.57
C VAL A 68 -5.76 -6.29 -2.76
N CYS A 69 -5.53 -5.97 -1.48
CA CYS A 69 -4.60 -6.76 -0.67
C CYS A 69 -5.09 -8.20 -0.51
N ASP A 70 -6.38 -8.40 -0.21
CA ASP A 70 -6.99 -9.71 -0.01
C ASP A 70 -6.98 -10.55 -1.28
N ASP A 71 -7.33 -9.98 -2.43
CA ASP A 71 -7.30 -10.66 -3.74
C ASP A 71 -5.91 -11.19 -4.10
N PHE A 72 -4.85 -10.52 -3.63
CA PHE A 72 -3.46 -10.89 -3.87
C PHE A 72 -2.79 -11.61 -2.69
N GLY A 73 -3.55 -11.94 -1.64
CA GLY A 73 -3.04 -12.66 -0.47
C GLY A 73 -2.02 -11.86 0.35
N VAL A 74 -2.11 -10.54 0.31
CA VAL A 74 -1.25 -9.62 1.05
C VAL A 74 -1.88 -9.27 2.40
N ASP A 75 -1.18 -9.60 3.48
CA ASP A 75 -1.63 -9.29 4.84
C ASP A 75 -1.42 -7.78 5.13
N LEU A 76 -2.49 -6.98 5.01
CA LEU A 76 -2.49 -5.56 5.40
C LEU A 76 -2.79 -5.41 6.89
N ARG A 77 -1.87 -4.80 7.64
CA ARG A 77 -1.96 -4.61 9.09
C ARG A 77 -1.92 -3.12 9.41
N LEU A 78 -2.98 -2.60 10.01
CA LEU A 78 -3.02 -1.24 10.53
C LEU A 78 -2.64 -1.27 12.02
N GLU A 79 -1.42 -0.82 12.33
CA GLU A 79 -0.89 -0.66 13.68
C GLU A 79 -1.03 0.82 14.07
N VAL A 80 -2.27 1.22 14.36
CA VAL A 80 -2.67 2.58 14.76
C VAL A 80 -2.60 2.81 16.26
#